data_AF-A0A963RLH6-F1
#
_entry.id   AF-A0A963RLH6-F1
#
_cell.length_a   1.000
_cell.length_b   1.000
_cell.length_c   1.000
_cell.angle_alpha   90.00
_cell.angle_beta   90.00
_cell.angle_gamma   90.00
#
_symmetry.space_group_name_H-M   'P 1'
#
loop_
_entity.id
_entity.type
_entity.pdbx_description
1 polymer ?
#
loop_
_entity_poly.entity_id
_entity_poly.type
_entity_poly.pdbx_seq_one_letter_code
_entity_poly.pdbx_strand_id
1 'polypeptide(L)'
;MRNVTRAHIARIIGASTVVLSLSACGGINIGGRERPDEFAVQRQAPLVVPPDFHLVPPAPGAPRPAEGTASQQALDALFGGPAPRSAIETSALGRAGRADPGIRSGVGDADTYTVDMGTNVQTILAAPEGDGQAARSVIPS
;
A
#
# COMPACT_ATOMS: atom_id res chain seq x y z
N MET A 1 -64.31 18.87 -39.73
CA MET A 1 -63.23 18.26 -40.54
C MET A 1 -61.83 18.38 -39.91
N ARG A 2 -61.47 19.49 -39.23
CA ARG A 2 -60.14 19.71 -38.60
C ARG A 2 -59.76 18.77 -37.43
N ASN A 3 -60.73 18.15 -36.77
CA ASN A 3 -60.48 17.33 -35.57
C ASN A 3 -60.11 15.88 -35.95
N VAL A 4 -60.65 15.40 -37.07
CA VAL A 4 -60.40 14.05 -37.59
C VAL A 4 -58.99 13.97 -38.19
N THR A 5 -58.55 14.99 -38.92
CA THR A 5 -57.18 15.07 -39.46
C THR A 5 -56.12 15.15 -38.36
N ARG A 6 -56.38 15.87 -37.26
CA ARG A 6 -55.48 15.92 -36.09
C ARG A 6 -55.37 14.56 -35.39
N ALA A 7 -56.46 13.81 -35.28
CA ALA A 7 -56.45 12.47 -34.69
C ALA A 7 -55.69 11.45 -35.55
N HIS A 8 -55.76 11.54 -36.88
CA HIS A 8 -54.96 10.70 -37.77
C HIS A 8 -53.47 11.05 -37.71
N ILE A 9 -53.11 12.34 -37.67
CA ILE A 9 -51.72 12.78 -37.54
C ILE A 9 -51.13 12.31 -36.20
N ALA A 10 -51.88 12.43 -35.09
CA ALA A 10 -51.43 11.96 -33.78
C ALA A 10 -51.20 10.43 -33.74
N ARG A 11 -52.07 9.65 -34.42
CA ARG A 11 -51.89 8.19 -34.54
C ARG A 11 -50.68 7.81 -35.38
N ILE A 12 -50.41 8.53 -36.47
CA ILE A 12 -49.25 8.27 -37.33
C ILE A 12 -47.95 8.57 -36.58
N ILE A 13 -47.90 9.66 -35.81
CA ILE A 13 -46.74 10.02 -34.97
C ILE A 13 -46.54 9.02 -33.83
N GLY A 14 -47.61 8.57 -33.19
CA GLY A 14 -47.54 7.52 -32.16
C GLY A 14 -47.07 6.18 -32.72
N ALA A 15 -47.52 5.79 -33.91
CA ALA A 15 -47.08 4.55 -34.55
C ALA A 15 -45.60 4.60 -34.99
N SER A 16 -45.14 5.72 -35.55
CA SER A 16 -43.75 5.85 -36.02
C SER A 16 -42.73 5.83 -34.88
N THR A 17 -43.06 6.44 -33.73
CA THR A 17 -42.19 6.44 -32.54
C THR A 17 -42.05 5.04 -31.93
N VAL A 18 -43.11 4.22 -31.94
CA VAL A 18 -43.05 2.82 -31.49
C VAL A 18 -42.19 1.96 -32.42
N VAL A 19 -42.30 2.15 -33.73
CA VAL A 19 -41.49 1.39 -34.70
C VAL A 19 -39.99 1.73 -34.59
N LEU A 20 -39.66 3.00 -34.39
CA LEU A 20 -38.27 3.47 -34.22
C LEU A 20 -37.63 2.95 -32.92
N SER A 21 -38.40 2.86 -31.84
CA SER A 21 -37.89 2.35 -30.55
C SER A 21 -37.65 0.84 -30.55
N LEU A 22 -38.42 0.05 -31.32
CA LEU A 22 -38.18 -1.39 -31.47
C LEU A 22 -36.88 -1.70 -32.24
N SER A 23 -36.48 -0.84 -33.18
CA SER A 23 -35.24 -1.02 -33.97
C SER A 23 -33.96 -0.94 -33.12
N ALA A 24 -34.02 -0.32 -31.93
CA ALA A 24 -32.88 -0.22 -31.02
C ALA A 24 -32.57 -1.54 -30.28
N CYS A 25 -33.56 -2.44 -30.12
CA CYS A 25 -33.36 -3.72 -29.44
C CYS A 25 -32.90 -4.86 -30.39
N GLY A 26 -32.93 -4.62 -31.70
CA GLY A 26 -32.44 -5.56 -32.72
C GLY A 26 -30.94 -5.39 -32.97
N GLY A 27 -30.11 -5.72 -31.99
CA GLY A 27 -28.65 -5.89 -32.09
C GLY A 27 -27.91 -5.05 -33.14
N ILE A 28 -27.35 -3.92 -32.72
CA ILE A 28 -26.59 -3.02 -33.59
C ILE A 28 -25.30 -3.73 -34.06
N ASN A 29 -25.24 -4.19 -35.30
CA ASN A 29 -24.02 -4.75 -35.90
C ASN A 29 -23.14 -3.60 -36.43
N ILE A 30 -22.50 -2.87 -35.50
CA ILE A 30 -21.67 -1.70 -35.80
C ILE A 30 -20.37 -2.15 -36.47
N GLY A 31 -20.43 -2.27 -37.80
CA GLY A 31 -19.25 -2.32 -38.67
C GLY A 31 -18.68 -3.71 -38.96
N GLY A 32 -19.49 -4.77 -38.97
CA GLY A 32 -19.06 -6.09 -39.45
C GLY A 32 -17.79 -6.61 -38.77
N ARG A 33 -17.59 -6.26 -37.49
CA ARG A 33 -16.40 -6.62 -36.76
C ARG A 33 -16.51 -8.10 -36.40
N GLU A 34 -15.53 -8.89 -36.84
CA GLU A 34 -15.24 -10.19 -36.26
C GLU A 34 -15.25 -10.01 -34.73
N ARG A 35 -16.17 -10.66 -34.03
CA ARG A 35 -16.14 -10.63 -32.57
C ARG A 35 -14.84 -11.34 -32.14
N PRO A 36 -14.10 -10.81 -31.16
CA PRO A 36 -12.86 -11.46 -30.72
C PRO A 36 -13.20 -12.89 -30.30
N ASP A 37 -12.65 -13.87 -31.01
CA ASP A 37 -12.87 -15.29 -30.73
C ASP A 37 -12.28 -15.63 -29.36
N GLU A 38 -13.13 -15.78 -28.35
CA GLU A 38 -12.75 -16.13 -26.99
C GLU A 38 -12.09 -17.53 -26.87
N PHE A 39 -12.09 -18.32 -27.95
CA PHE A 39 -11.42 -19.62 -28.05
C PHE A 39 -10.25 -19.62 -29.04
N ALA A 40 -9.83 -18.46 -29.55
CA ALA A 40 -8.61 -18.35 -30.35
C ALA A 40 -7.39 -18.64 -29.48
N VAL A 41 -6.93 -19.88 -29.51
CA VAL A 41 -5.73 -20.34 -28.78
C VAL A 41 -4.51 -19.64 -29.38
N GLN A 42 -4.03 -18.61 -28.68
CA GLN A 42 -2.73 -18.02 -28.95
C GLN A 42 -1.64 -19.07 -28.75
N ARG A 43 -0.61 -19.05 -29.61
CA ARG A 43 0.51 -19.98 -29.49
C ARG A 43 1.14 -19.82 -28.12
N GLN A 44 0.99 -20.84 -27.28
CA GLN A 44 1.55 -20.85 -25.94
C GLN A 44 3.07 -20.67 -26.04
N ALA A 45 3.62 -19.76 -25.23
CA ALA A 45 5.06 -19.60 -25.13
C ALA A 45 5.70 -20.99 -24.84
N PRO A 46 6.87 -21.30 -25.41
CA PRO A 46 7.54 -22.57 -25.17
C PRO A 46 7.62 -22.82 -23.65
N LEU A 47 7.14 -23.98 -23.19
CA LEU A 47 7.28 -24.35 -21.79
C LEU A 47 8.76 -24.58 -21.52
N VAL A 48 9.41 -23.62 -20.86
CA VAL A 48 10.72 -23.82 -20.27
C VAL A 48 10.53 -24.79 -19.12
N VAL A 49 11.04 -26.01 -19.27
CA VAL A 49 11.12 -26.98 -18.18
C VAL A 49 12.00 -26.33 -17.11
N PRO A 50 11.48 -26.06 -15.90
CA PRO A 50 12.29 -25.55 -14.81
C PRO A 50 13.48 -26.49 -14.56
N PRO A 51 14.64 -26.00 -14.11
CA PRO A 51 15.74 -26.89 -13.78
C PRO A 51 15.25 -27.95 -12.80
N ASP A 52 15.57 -29.22 -13.06
CA ASP A 52 15.25 -30.32 -12.16
C ASP A 52 15.96 -30.06 -10.83
N PHE A 53 15.23 -29.54 -9.85
CA PHE A 53 15.72 -29.42 -8.49
C PHE A 53 15.78 -30.84 -7.93
N HIS A 54 16.98 -31.42 -7.92
CA HIS A 54 17.28 -32.61 -7.14
C HIS A 54 17.27 -32.25 -5.65
N LEU A 55 16.08 -31.96 -5.12
CA LEU A 55 15.88 -31.78 -3.70
C LEU A 55 16.14 -33.13 -3.05
N VAL A 56 17.16 -33.20 -2.20
CA VAL A 56 17.40 -34.35 -1.34
C VAL A 56 16.15 -34.51 -0.46
N PRO A 57 15.44 -35.65 -0.52
CA PRO A 57 14.30 -35.87 0.35
C PRO A 57 14.72 -35.72 1.82
N PRO A 58 13.93 -35.04 2.66
CA PRO A 58 14.25 -34.92 4.07
C PRO A 58 14.38 -36.31 4.69
N ALA A 59 15.42 -36.51 5.52
CA ALA A 59 15.65 -37.81 6.14
C ALA A 59 14.40 -38.26 6.92
N PRO A 60 13.94 -39.51 6.74
CA PRO A 60 12.80 -40.03 7.49
C PRO A 60 13.04 -39.88 9.00
N GLY A 61 12.15 -39.16 9.70
CA GLY A 61 12.26 -38.93 11.15
C GLY A 61 13.07 -37.71 11.58
N ALA A 62 13.62 -36.91 10.65
CA ALA A 62 14.21 -35.63 11.02
C ALA A 62 13.17 -34.70 11.67
N PRO A 63 13.50 -34.01 12.78
CA PRO A 63 12.61 -33.02 13.37
C PRO A 63 12.24 -31.97 12.32
N ARG A 64 10.95 -31.77 12.10
CA ARG A 64 10.47 -30.70 11.23
C ARG A 64 10.90 -29.37 11.85
N PRO A 65 11.47 -28.41 11.09
CA PRO A 65 11.62 -27.04 11.59
C PRO A 65 10.25 -26.57 12.08
N ALA A 66 10.16 -26.18 13.34
CA ALA A 66 8.96 -25.57 13.86
C ALA A 66 8.86 -24.17 13.24
N GLU A 67 8.12 -24.08 12.15
CA GLU A 67 7.77 -22.79 11.56
C GLU A 67 6.92 -22.01 12.58
N GLY A 68 7.31 -20.77 12.85
CA GLY A 68 6.50 -19.85 13.66
C GLY A 68 5.11 -19.66 13.05
N THR A 69 4.18 -19.08 13.81
CA THR A 69 2.84 -18.79 13.28
C THR A 69 2.93 -17.90 12.03
N ALA A 70 1.94 -17.98 11.13
CA ALA A 70 1.92 -17.12 9.93
C ALA A 70 2.04 -15.62 10.28
N SER A 71 1.48 -15.20 11.43
CA SER A 71 1.64 -13.84 11.96
C SER A 71 3.07 -13.51 12.34
N GLN A 72 3.81 -14.44 12.97
CA GLN A 72 5.22 -14.22 13.32
C GLN A 72 6.09 -14.13 12.06
N GLN A 73 5.85 -14.98 11.06
CA GLN A 73 6.54 -14.93 9.78
C GLN A 73 6.28 -13.62 9.04
N ALA A 74 5.03 -13.12 9.06
CA ALA A 74 4.69 -11.83 8.46
C ALA A 74 5.40 -10.67 9.19
N LEU A 75 5.45 -10.68 10.52
CA LEU A 75 6.15 -9.64 11.28
C LEU A 75 7.65 -9.63 11.00
N ASP A 76 8.28 -10.80 10.94
CA ASP A 76 9.70 -10.94 10.62
C ASP A 76 9.99 -10.52 9.16
N ALA A 77 9.11 -10.84 8.22
CA ALA A 77 9.25 -10.38 6.84
C ALA A 77 9.07 -8.86 6.68
N LEU A 78 8.17 -8.25 7.46
CA LEU A 78 7.87 -6.81 7.39
C LEU A 78 8.90 -5.94 8.10
N PHE A 79 9.34 -6.36 9.28
CA PHE A 79 10.23 -5.56 10.14
C PHE A 79 11.67 -6.07 10.17
N GLY A 80 11.90 -7.28 9.63
CA GLY A 80 13.15 -7.99 9.79
C GLY A 80 13.37 -8.45 11.23
N GLY A 81 14.52 -9.09 11.42
CA GLY A 81 15.08 -9.31 12.74
C GLY A 81 15.60 -8.03 13.40
N PRO A 82 16.16 -8.12 14.62
CA PRO A 82 16.72 -6.98 15.32
C PRO A 82 17.79 -6.28 14.48
N ALA A 83 17.56 -5.02 14.12
CA ALA A 83 18.57 -4.21 13.46
C ALA A 83 19.74 -3.94 14.43
N PRO A 84 21.00 -4.10 13.99
CA PRO A 84 22.16 -3.77 14.83
C PRO A 84 22.10 -2.29 15.19
N ARG A 85 22.10 -1.99 16.50
CA ARG A 85 22.11 -0.62 17.01
C ARG A 85 23.52 -0.05 16.92
N SER A 86 23.63 1.24 16.59
CA SER A 86 24.94 1.88 16.52
C SER A 86 25.58 1.97 17.92
N ALA A 87 26.91 1.98 17.97
CA ALA A 87 27.64 2.18 19.23
C ALA A 87 27.28 3.54 19.88
N ILE A 88 27.02 4.56 19.06
CA ILE A 88 26.62 5.89 19.52
C ILE A 88 25.23 5.85 20.16
N GLU A 89 24.25 5.21 19.53
CA GLU A 89 22.90 5.03 20.09
C GLU A 89 22.95 4.35 21.45
N THR A 90 23.70 3.25 21.55
CA THR A 90 23.85 2.49 22.79
C THR A 90 24.52 3.34 23.88
N SER A 91 25.56 4.11 23.52
CA SER A 91 26.24 5.02 24.46
C SER A 91 25.35 6.18 24.92
N ALA A 92 24.52 6.72 24.02
CA ALA A 92 23.61 7.81 24.31
C ALA A 92 22.48 7.34 25.23
N LEU A 93 21.90 6.16 24.98
CA LEU A 93 20.91 5.54 25.84
C LEU A 93 21.50 5.21 27.22
N GLY A 94 22.73 4.72 27.28
CA GLY A 94 23.44 4.46 28.54
C GLY A 94 23.64 5.72 29.38
N ARG A 95 23.94 6.86 28.75
CA ARG A 95 24.04 8.16 29.44
C ARG A 95 22.67 8.74 29.83
N ALA A 96 21.64 8.52 29.01
CA ALA A 96 20.29 9.03 29.25
C ALA A 96 19.60 8.37 30.46
N GLY A 97 20.03 7.15 30.82
CA GLY A 97 19.51 6.43 32.00
C GLY A 97 18.16 5.77 31.76
N ARG A 98 17.54 5.27 32.83
CA ARG A 98 16.26 4.55 32.76
C ARG A 98 15.09 5.53 32.79
N ALA A 99 14.18 5.40 31.83
CA ALA A 99 12.96 6.19 31.80
C ALA A 99 12.01 5.81 32.95
N ASP A 100 11.27 6.80 33.45
CA ASP A 100 10.24 6.63 34.46
C ASP A 100 9.03 5.84 33.90
N PRO A 101 8.50 4.83 34.61
CA PRO A 101 7.27 4.16 34.25
C PRO A 101 6.09 5.14 34.11
N GLY A 102 5.63 5.36 32.86
CA GLY A 102 4.50 6.24 32.59
C GLY A 102 4.88 7.66 32.20
N ILE A 103 6.17 7.93 31.92
CA ILE A 103 6.64 9.26 31.46
C ILE A 103 5.82 9.83 30.29
N ARG A 104 5.27 8.99 29.40
CA ARG A 104 4.42 9.43 28.29
C ARG A 104 3.09 10.01 28.76
N SER A 105 2.52 9.46 29.83
CA SER A 105 1.32 10.00 30.46
C SER A 105 1.64 11.29 31.20
N GLY A 106 2.76 11.34 31.93
CA GLY A 106 3.19 12.56 32.63
C GLY A 106 3.47 13.72 31.68
N VAL A 107 4.23 13.49 30.61
CA VAL A 107 4.54 14.54 29.61
C VAL A 107 3.29 15.03 28.88
N GLY A 108 2.29 14.17 28.68
CA GLY A 108 1.03 14.53 28.02
C GLY A 108 -0.04 15.09 28.96
N ASP A 109 0.23 15.16 30.27
CA ASP A 109 -0.70 15.70 31.26
C ASP A 109 -0.85 17.22 31.13
N ALA A 110 -2.06 17.73 31.32
CA ALA A 110 -2.35 19.16 31.13
C ALA A 110 -1.77 20.04 32.25
N ASP A 111 -1.53 19.47 33.44
CA ASP A 111 -0.93 20.17 34.57
C ASP A 111 0.62 20.14 34.51
N THR A 112 1.20 19.46 33.52
CA THR A 112 2.66 19.48 33.28
C THR A 112 3.07 20.83 32.71
N TYR A 113 3.85 21.58 33.49
CA TYR A 113 4.43 22.85 33.06
C TYR A 113 5.32 22.66 31.83
N THR A 114 5.01 23.38 30.76
CA THR A 114 5.85 23.45 29.55
C THR A 114 6.53 24.82 29.47
N VAL A 115 7.73 24.85 28.89
CA VAL A 115 8.48 26.09 28.66
C VAL A 115 8.62 26.26 27.16
N ASP A 116 8.29 27.45 26.65
CA ASP A 116 8.51 27.79 25.25
C ASP A 116 10.02 27.97 24.99
N MET A 117 10.58 27.06 24.20
CA MET A 117 11.98 27.07 23.78
C MET A 117 12.17 27.65 22.38
N GLY A 118 11.16 28.29 21.78
CA GLY A 118 11.18 28.74 20.38
C GLY A 118 12.40 29.60 20.02
N THR A 119 12.73 30.61 20.83
CA THR A 119 13.90 31.47 20.59
C THR A 119 15.23 30.72 20.75
N ASN A 120 15.32 29.82 21.73
CA ASN A 120 16.52 28.99 21.94
C ASN A 120 16.73 28.05 20.75
N VAL A 121 15.66 27.40 20.28
CA VAL A 121 15.70 26.51 19.11
C VAL A 121 16.11 27.29 17.86
N GLN A 122 15.52 28.47 17.62
CA GLN A 122 15.92 29.34 16.50
C GLN A 122 17.39 29.75 16.56
N THR A 123 17.89 30.03 17.77
CA THR A 123 19.30 30.39 17.98
C THR A 123 20.24 29.22 17.68
N ILE A 124 19.87 27.99 18.09
CA ILE A 124 20.63 26.77 17.79
C ILE A 124 20.63 26.47 16.28
N LEU A 125 19.47 26.60 15.61
CA LEU A 125 19.34 26.39 14.16
C LEU A 125 20.15 27.39 13.33
N ALA A 126 20.25 28.64 13.79
CA ALA A 126 21.04 29.67 13.14
C ALA A 126 22.53 29.64 13.54
N ALA A 127 22.92 28.77 14.48
CA ALA A 127 24.30 28.68 14.92
C ALA A 127 25.18 28.09 13.79
N PRO A 128 26.36 28.66 13.53
CA PRO A 128 27.34 28.05 12.64
C PRO A 128 27.74 26.66 13.13
N GLU A 129 28.02 25.76 12.18
CA GLU A 129 28.55 24.43 12.48
C GLU A 129 29.87 24.56 13.26
N GLY A 130 29.97 23.88 14.39
CA GLY A 130 31.16 23.92 15.22
C GLY A 130 31.10 22.96 16.40
N ASP A 131 32.28 22.60 16.90
CA ASP A 131 32.44 21.79 18.10
C ASP A 131 32.05 22.67 19.31
N GLY A 132 30.75 22.72 19.64
CA GLY A 132 30.26 23.47 20.79
C GLY A 132 30.99 23.09 22.08
N GLN A 133 30.94 23.95 23.10
CA GLN A 133 31.71 23.81 24.35
C GLN A 133 31.46 22.50 25.13
N ALA A 134 30.36 21.78 24.88
CA ALA A 134 29.89 20.68 25.73
C ALA A 134 29.69 19.32 25.03
N ALA A 135 29.73 19.22 23.70
CA ALA A 135 29.41 17.96 23.01
C ALA A 135 30.35 17.68 21.83
N ARG A 136 31.20 16.67 21.97
CA ARG A 136 32.03 16.11 20.90
C ARG A 136 31.65 14.65 20.66
N SER A 137 31.25 14.30 19.44
CA SER A 137 31.12 12.91 19.02
C SER A 137 32.45 12.44 18.43
N VAL A 138 33.14 11.52 19.10
CA VAL A 138 34.31 10.85 18.55
C VAL A 138 33.84 9.58 17.87
N ILE A 139 34.18 9.39 16.60
CA ILE A 139 33.94 8.12 15.89
C ILE A 139 35.02 7.15 16.41
N PRO A 140 34.66 6.05 17.11
CA PRO A 140 35.64 5.05 17.50
C PRO A 140 36.19 4.35 16.25
N SER A 141 37.52 4.20 16.19
CA SER A 141 38.26 3.48 15.15
C SER A 141 38.03 1.97 15.23
#